data_AF-B4QHA4-F1
#
_entry.id   AF-B4QHA4-F1
#
_cell.length_a   1.000
_cell.length_b   1.000
_cell.length_c   1.000
_cell.angle_alpha   90.00
_cell.angle_beta   90.00
_cell.angle_gamma   90.00
#
_symmetry.space_group_name_H-M   'P 1'
#
loop_
_entity.id
_entity.type
_entity.pdbx_description
1 polymer ?
#
loop_
_entity_poly.entity_id
_entity_poly.type
_entity_poly.pdbx_seq_one_letter_code
_entity_poly.pdbx_strand_id
1 'polypeptide(L)'
;MNVESQLKTPLTHIRNLVKHVNKRNFNESSEQITQFVKEHGLEADRSSLRHLFSVINFSDLVPSVTVQLQAKLLGIQLERQLHSSSFVSNICYAFDQFFASNQKSLKPVAVADLVGQVARLTGINKVCECVFALALTHSSYTELKHSARNNLKGSLSDLIDSYLGNKGTGPADSGLREISFDLLQYLLCCLSEYVQPQVEAQFLVKLREEFPRQAVPLVLAPFLYGSTTATIAGAGASETDAEAEATTNSNSSSFEADALNEVGIEDIYDHLSEIIFTNQVRQK
;
A
#
# COMPACT_ATOMS: atom_id res chain seq x y z
N MET A 1 0.54 10.49 -37.59
CA MET A 1 1.74 10.75 -36.77
C MET A 1 1.91 9.58 -35.81
N ASN A 2 3.08 8.95 -35.82
CA ASN A 2 3.31 7.64 -35.20
C ASN A 2 3.72 7.79 -33.72
N VAL A 3 2.77 7.65 -32.80
CA VAL A 3 2.98 7.74 -31.34
C VAL A 3 4.11 6.80 -30.86
N GLU A 4 4.26 5.65 -31.50
CA GLU A 4 5.31 4.68 -31.18
C GLU A 4 6.75 5.16 -31.47
N SER A 5 6.92 6.06 -32.44
CA SER A 5 8.24 6.61 -32.78
C SER A 5 8.69 7.71 -31.82
N GLN A 6 7.74 8.42 -31.21
CA GLN A 6 8.03 9.48 -30.24
C GLN A 6 8.42 8.94 -28.87
N LEU A 7 7.99 7.73 -28.47
CA LEU A 7 8.41 7.10 -27.20
C LEU A 7 9.69 6.25 -27.32
N LYS A 8 10.02 5.69 -28.49
CA LYS A 8 11.20 4.81 -28.63
C LYS A 8 12.53 5.52 -28.31
N THR A 9 12.71 6.76 -28.79
CA THR A 9 13.95 7.54 -28.55
C THR A 9 14.08 7.97 -27.08
N PRO A 10 13.02 8.50 -26.44
CA PRO A 10 13.02 8.79 -25.00
C PRO A 10 13.33 7.55 -24.13
N LEU A 11 12.76 6.38 -24.42
CA LEU A 11 12.99 5.15 -23.62
C LEU A 11 14.41 4.58 -23.80
N THR A 12 15.04 4.77 -24.97
CA THR A 12 16.46 4.45 -25.13
C THR A 12 17.37 5.36 -24.31
N HIS A 13 16.96 6.59 -24.02
CA HIS A 13 17.73 7.53 -23.20
C HIS A 13 17.87 7.03 -21.76
N ILE A 14 16.77 6.69 -21.09
CA ILE A 14 16.79 6.11 -19.74
C ILE A 14 17.70 4.89 -19.68
N ARG A 15 17.58 3.98 -20.65
CA ARG A 15 18.41 2.77 -20.71
C ARG A 15 19.89 3.10 -20.75
N ASN A 16 20.29 4.10 -21.55
CA ASN A 16 21.68 4.51 -21.66
C ASN A 16 22.20 5.15 -20.37
N LEU A 17 21.40 6.02 -19.74
CA LEU A 17 21.73 6.61 -18.44
C LEU A 17 21.99 5.54 -17.37
N VAL A 18 21.09 4.57 -17.27
CA VAL A 18 21.21 3.46 -16.29
C VAL A 18 22.40 2.55 -16.62
N LYS A 19 22.61 2.20 -17.90
CA LYS A 19 23.67 1.28 -18.32
C LYS A 19 25.08 1.87 -18.13
N HIS A 20 25.22 3.18 -18.30
CA HIS A 20 26.51 3.87 -18.27
C HIS A 20 26.74 4.70 -17.00
N VAL A 21 25.94 4.47 -15.96
CA VAL A 21 26.10 5.12 -14.67
C VAL A 21 27.46 4.77 -14.05
N ASN A 22 28.13 5.79 -13.52
CA ASN A 22 29.40 5.71 -12.81
C ASN A 22 29.47 6.85 -11.79
N LYS A 23 30.54 6.90 -10.99
CA LYS A 23 30.66 7.90 -9.91
C LYS A 23 30.62 9.36 -10.40
N ARG A 24 31.05 9.64 -11.63
CA ARG A 24 31.13 11.01 -12.17
C ARG A 24 29.79 11.52 -12.67
N ASN A 25 28.98 10.66 -13.26
CA ASN A 25 27.69 11.04 -13.86
C ASN A 25 26.48 10.60 -13.01
N PHE A 26 26.67 10.07 -11.80
CA PHE A 26 25.57 9.54 -10.98
C PHE A 26 24.49 10.60 -10.70
N ASN A 27 24.88 11.77 -10.21
CA ASN A 27 23.94 12.85 -9.88
C ASN A 27 23.20 13.34 -11.12
N GLU A 28 23.93 13.57 -12.20
CA GLU A 28 23.38 14.00 -13.49
C GLU A 28 22.42 12.95 -14.05
N SER A 29 22.77 11.66 -14.00
CA SER A 29 21.91 10.57 -14.47
C SER A 29 20.63 10.47 -13.64
N SER A 30 20.74 10.63 -12.31
CA SER A 30 19.60 10.62 -11.40
C SER A 30 18.63 11.78 -11.69
N GLU A 31 19.17 12.99 -11.89
CA GLU A 31 18.40 14.18 -12.20
C GLU A 31 17.74 14.08 -13.58
N GLN A 32 18.48 13.64 -14.60
CA GLN A 32 17.94 13.44 -15.95
C GLN A 32 16.83 12.41 -15.97
N ILE A 33 16.94 11.28 -15.25
CA ILE A 33 15.85 10.30 -15.15
C ILE A 33 14.63 10.94 -14.48
N THR A 34 14.82 11.69 -13.40
CA THR A 34 13.72 12.34 -12.67
C THR A 34 13.00 13.38 -13.56
N GLN A 35 13.77 14.22 -14.25
CA GLN A 35 13.24 15.23 -15.16
C GLN A 35 12.51 14.57 -16.34
N PHE A 36 13.07 13.49 -16.87
CA PHE A 36 12.46 12.74 -17.95
C PHE A 36 11.09 12.14 -17.55
N VAL A 37 11.00 11.55 -16.35
CA VAL A 37 9.74 11.04 -15.79
C VAL A 37 8.72 12.17 -15.63
N LYS A 38 9.16 13.36 -15.19
CA LYS A 38 8.29 14.53 -15.07
C LYS A 38 7.74 15.00 -16.41
N GLU A 39 8.54 14.94 -17.48
CA GLU A 39 8.15 15.38 -18.83
C GLU A 39 7.25 14.40 -19.57
N HIS A 40 7.51 13.10 -19.41
CA HIS A 40 6.85 12.04 -20.19
C HIS A 40 5.81 11.25 -19.37
N GLY A 41 5.71 11.54 -18.08
CA GLY A 41 4.70 11.02 -17.17
C GLY A 41 4.84 9.52 -16.88
N LEU A 42 3.70 8.87 -16.73
CA LEU A 42 3.55 7.55 -16.15
C LEU A 42 4.26 6.43 -16.93
N GLU A 43 4.29 6.48 -18.26
CA GLU A 43 4.96 5.44 -19.06
C GLU A 43 6.49 5.50 -18.91
N ALA A 44 7.05 6.71 -18.80
CA ALA A 44 8.46 6.91 -18.51
C ALA A 44 8.84 6.43 -17.12
N ASP A 45 7.96 6.65 -16.14
CA ASP A 45 8.15 6.17 -14.77
C ASP A 45 8.21 4.64 -14.72
N ARG A 46 7.23 3.98 -15.35
CA ARG A 46 7.19 2.51 -15.50
C ARG A 46 8.42 1.96 -16.18
N SER A 47 8.84 2.56 -17.29
CA SER A 47 10.02 2.09 -18.01
C SER A 47 11.30 2.30 -17.21
N SER A 48 11.41 3.38 -16.42
CA SER A 48 12.57 3.65 -15.58
C SER A 48 12.76 2.57 -14.54
N LEU A 49 11.70 2.24 -13.80
CA LEU A 49 11.73 1.14 -12.83
C LEU A 49 12.05 -0.19 -13.52
N ARG A 50 11.37 -0.51 -14.64
CA ARG A 50 11.59 -1.75 -15.38
C ARG A 50 13.05 -1.91 -15.80
N HIS A 51 13.66 -0.85 -16.34
CA HIS A 51 15.06 -0.89 -16.77
C HIS A 51 16.00 -1.08 -15.59
N LEU A 52 15.79 -0.35 -14.50
CA LEU A 52 16.61 -0.47 -13.29
C LEU A 52 16.55 -1.87 -12.69
N PHE A 53 15.36 -2.46 -12.56
CA PHE A 53 15.25 -3.85 -12.12
C PHE A 53 15.95 -4.83 -13.07
N SER A 54 15.85 -4.62 -14.39
CA SER A 54 16.41 -5.54 -15.38
C SER A 54 17.94 -5.64 -15.40
N VAL A 55 18.66 -4.61 -14.93
CA VAL A 55 20.13 -4.57 -14.96
C VAL A 55 20.77 -5.03 -13.65
N ILE A 56 19.97 -5.22 -12.59
CA ILE A 56 20.47 -5.57 -11.26
C ILE A 56 20.23 -7.07 -11.01
N ASN A 57 21.30 -7.76 -10.63
CA ASN A 57 21.19 -9.10 -10.06
C ASN A 57 21.14 -9.00 -8.53
N PHE A 58 19.94 -9.11 -7.95
CA PHE A 58 19.74 -9.01 -6.50
C PHE A 58 20.32 -10.17 -5.69
N SER A 59 20.70 -11.27 -6.36
CA SER A 59 21.33 -12.43 -5.72
C SER A 59 22.86 -12.36 -5.68
N ASP A 60 23.47 -11.32 -6.23
CA ASP A 60 24.93 -11.14 -6.20
C ASP A 60 25.40 -10.69 -4.81
N LEU A 61 26.32 -11.46 -4.20
CA LEU A 61 26.87 -11.17 -2.87
C LEU A 61 27.90 -10.05 -2.91
N VAL A 62 28.56 -9.83 -4.06
CA VAL A 62 29.61 -8.82 -4.22
C VAL A 62 29.34 -8.00 -5.48
N PRO A 63 28.32 -7.13 -5.45
CA PRO A 63 27.94 -6.34 -6.61
C PRO A 63 29.07 -5.39 -7.01
N SER A 64 29.32 -5.29 -8.32
CA SER A 64 30.27 -4.31 -8.86
C SER A 64 29.87 -2.87 -8.50
N VAL A 65 30.82 -1.94 -8.53
CA VAL A 65 30.56 -0.51 -8.27
C VAL A 65 29.44 0.04 -9.15
N THR A 66 29.38 -0.36 -10.42
CA THR A 66 28.30 0.04 -11.34
C THR A 66 26.95 -0.49 -10.87
N VAL A 67 26.86 -1.76 -10.46
CA VAL A 67 25.61 -2.35 -9.94
C VAL A 67 25.18 -1.68 -8.64
N GLN A 68 26.12 -1.33 -7.75
CA GLN A 68 25.81 -0.57 -6.54
C GLN A 68 25.23 0.81 -6.85
N LEU A 69 25.76 1.50 -7.86
CA LEU A 69 25.21 2.78 -8.32
C LEU A 69 23.84 2.61 -8.97
N GLN A 70 23.62 1.56 -9.76
CA GLN A 70 22.31 1.24 -10.34
C GLN A 70 21.28 0.92 -9.25
N ALA A 71 21.66 0.16 -8.23
CA ALA A 71 20.81 -0.12 -7.08
C ALA A 71 20.47 1.14 -6.28
N LYS A 72 21.44 2.04 -6.10
CA LYS A 72 21.19 3.35 -5.47
C LYS A 72 20.23 4.21 -6.30
N LEU A 73 20.38 4.22 -7.64
CA LEU A 73 19.41 4.88 -8.52
C LEU A 73 18.01 4.25 -8.35
N LEU A 74 17.91 2.92 -8.34
CA LEU A 74 16.65 2.22 -8.09
C LEU A 74 16.03 2.62 -6.76
N GLY A 75 16.82 2.72 -5.69
CA GLY A 75 16.35 3.20 -4.39
C GLY A 75 15.71 4.58 -4.46
N ILE A 76 16.38 5.54 -5.12
CA ILE A 76 15.84 6.89 -5.35
C ILE A 76 14.51 6.85 -6.14
N GLN A 77 14.42 6.01 -7.18
CA GLN A 77 13.19 5.89 -7.95
C GLN A 77 12.06 5.25 -7.16
N LEU A 78 12.36 4.25 -6.32
CA LEU A 78 11.40 3.60 -5.44
C LEU A 78 10.88 4.57 -4.38
N GLU A 79 11.76 5.34 -3.73
CA GLU A 79 11.35 6.37 -2.77
C GLU A 79 10.46 7.44 -3.43
N ARG A 80 10.76 7.85 -4.68
CA ARG A 80 9.87 8.74 -5.42
C ARG A 80 8.48 8.14 -5.64
N GLN A 81 8.35 6.83 -5.81
CA GLN A 81 7.05 6.20 -6.02
C GLN A 81 6.09 6.47 -4.86
N LEU A 82 6.56 6.71 -3.64
CA LEU A 82 5.72 6.98 -2.47
C LEU A 82 4.86 8.25 -2.64
N HIS A 83 5.23 9.13 -3.56
CA HIS A 83 4.49 10.35 -3.90
C HIS A 83 3.62 10.22 -5.15
N SER A 84 3.57 9.04 -5.77
CA SER A 84 2.83 8.79 -7.01
C SER A 84 1.54 8.00 -6.72
N SER A 85 0.40 8.43 -7.27
CA SER A 85 -0.86 7.67 -7.12
C SER A 85 -0.84 6.32 -7.86
N SER A 86 0.08 6.14 -8.81
CA SER A 86 0.18 4.92 -9.61
C SER A 86 1.23 3.92 -9.10
N PHE A 87 1.79 4.13 -7.90
CA PHE A 87 2.94 3.38 -7.38
C PHE A 87 2.73 1.86 -7.40
N VAL A 88 1.56 1.37 -6.96
CA VAL A 88 1.25 -0.08 -6.98
C VAL A 88 1.39 -0.63 -8.39
N SER A 89 0.73 -0.02 -9.36
CA SER A 89 0.75 -0.47 -10.75
C SER A 89 2.16 -0.40 -11.36
N ASN A 90 2.93 0.63 -11.03
CA ASN A 90 4.27 0.84 -11.55
C ASN A 90 5.27 -0.19 -11.00
N ILE A 91 5.22 -0.40 -9.68
CA ILE A 91 6.06 -1.38 -8.98
C ILE A 91 5.72 -2.79 -9.45
N CYS A 92 4.44 -3.18 -9.45
CA CYS A 92 4.02 -4.50 -9.92
C CYS A 92 4.44 -4.74 -11.37
N TYR A 93 4.15 -3.80 -12.28
CA TYR A 93 4.52 -3.96 -13.69
C TYR A 93 6.04 -4.16 -13.87
N ALA A 94 6.85 -3.31 -13.24
CA ALA A 94 8.30 -3.39 -13.39
C ALA A 94 8.89 -4.67 -12.79
N PHE A 95 8.41 -5.06 -11.61
CA PHE A 95 8.94 -6.20 -10.88
C PHE A 95 8.46 -7.54 -11.44
N ASP A 96 7.21 -7.62 -11.90
CA ASP A 96 6.66 -8.78 -12.60
C ASP A 96 7.46 -9.08 -13.86
N GLN A 97 7.84 -8.05 -14.62
CA GLN A 97 8.66 -8.19 -15.83
C GLN A 97 10.09 -8.64 -15.53
N PHE A 98 10.69 -8.10 -14.45
CA PHE A 98 11.97 -8.58 -13.94
C PHE A 98 11.89 -10.06 -13.56
N PHE A 99 10.86 -10.44 -12.79
CA PHE A 99 10.69 -11.81 -12.33
C PHE A 99 10.46 -12.76 -13.51
N ALA A 100 9.57 -12.43 -14.45
CA ALA A 100 9.33 -13.21 -15.66
C ALA A 100 10.62 -13.48 -16.45
N SER A 101 11.51 -12.49 -16.52
CA SER A 101 12.79 -12.59 -17.24
C SER A 101 13.81 -13.47 -16.52
N ASN A 102 13.72 -13.57 -15.19
CA ASN A 102 14.72 -14.23 -14.34
C ASN A 102 14.21 -15.50 -13.63
N GLN A 103 12.93 -15.87 -13.78
CA GLN A 103 12.29 -16.96 -13.03
C GLN A 103 13.01 -18.29 -13.19
N LYS A 104 13.58 -18.57 -14.38
CA LYS A 104 14.32 -19.82 -14.64
C LYS A 104 15.68 -19.89 -13.94
N SER A 105 16.29 -18.75 -13.64
CA SER A 105 17.60 -18.65 -12.99
C SER A 105 17.52 -18.44 -11.48
N LEU A 106 16.39 -17.94 -10.98
CA LEU A 106 16.20 -17.66 -9.56
C LEU A 106 15.96 -18.96 -8.78
N LYS A 107 16.79 -19.21 -7.77
CA LYS A 107 16.59 -20.33 -6.84
C LYS A 107 15.40 -20.03 -5.91
N PRO A 108 14.63 -21.04 -5.45
CA PRO A 108 13.47 -20.82 -4.57
C PRO A 108 13.77 -19.98 -3.32
N VAL A 109 14.91 -20.21 -2.67
CA VAL A 109 15.36 -19.42 -1.52
C VAL A 109 15.59 -17.95 -1.87
N ALA A 110 16.13 -17.68 -3.07
CA ALA A 110 16.34 -16.32 -3.54
C ALA A 110 15.01 -15.61 -3.83
N VAL A 111 14.00 -16.33 -4.33
CA VAL A 111 12.65 -15.80 -4.54
C VAL A 111 11.97 -15.46 -3.21
N ALA A 112 12.13 -16.31 -2.19
CA ALA A 112 11.52 -16.10 -0.88
C ALA A 112 12.02 -14.81 -0.19
N ASP A 113 13.31 -14.50 -0.29
CA ASP A 113 13.94 -13.28 0.29
C ASP A 113 14.09 -12.13 -0.73
N LEU A 114 13.47 -12.21 -1.90
CA LEU A 114 13.75 -11.28 -3.00
C LEU A 114 13.42 -9.82 -2.62
N VAL A 115 12.31 -9.59 -1.91
CA VAL A 115 11.93 -8.26 -1.42
C VAL A 115 12.98 -7.70 -0.45
N GLY A 116 13.45 -8.54 0.49
CA GLY A 116 14.52 -8.16 1.42
C GLY A 116 15.85 -7.89 0.73
N GLN A 117 16.19 -8.65 -0.32
CA GLN A 117 17.36 -8.40 -1.16
C GLN A 117 17.29 -7.05 -1.86
N VAL A 118 16.13 -6.69 -2.43
CA VAL A 118 15.91 -5.38 -3.05
C VAL A 118 16.11 -4.28 -2.02
N ALA A 119 15.45 -4.37 -0.86
CA ALA A 119 15.55 -3.35 0.18
C ALA A 119 17.00 -3.14 0.65
N ARG A 120 17.72 -4.24 0.93
CA ARG A 120 19.11 -4.22 1.38
C ARG A 120 20.08 -3.67 0.33
N LEU A 121 19.92 -4.05 -0.93
CA LEU A 121 20.84 -3.64 -1.99
C LEU A 121 20.61 -2.18 -2.42
N THR A 122 19.35 -1.73 -2.42
CA THR A 122 18.98 -0.35 -2.78
C THR A 122 19.20 0.64 -1.64
N GLY A 123 19.13 0.18 -0.39
CA GLY A 123 19.25 1.03 0.79
C GLY A 123 18.04 1.92 1.04
N ILE A 124 16.88 1.57 0.47
CA ILE A 124 15.63 2.30 0.73
C ILE A 124 15.28 2.26 2.23
N ASN A 125 14.64 3.33 2.70
CA ASN A 125 14.20 3.38 4.09
C ASN A 125 13.09 2.35 4.39
N LYS A 126 12.83 2.12 5.69
CA LYS A 126 11.90 1.08 6.14
C LYS A 126 10.45 1.33 5.69
N VAL A 127 10.02 2.59 5.58
CA VAL A 127 8.70 2.95 5.03
C VAL A 127 8.60 2.50 3.58
N CYS A 128 9.58 2.86 2.76
CA CYS A 128 9.64 2.51 1.35
C CYS A 128 9.71 0.98 1.16
N GLU A 129 10.43 0.25 2.01
CA GLU A 129 10.41 -1.22 2.02
C GLU A 129 9.00 -1.77 2.27
N CYS A 130 8.30 -1.26 3.30
CA CYS A 130 6.93 -1.72 3.60
C CYS A 130 5.96 -1.42 2.46
N VAL A 131 6.03 -0.23 1.88
CA VAL A 131 5.17 0.18 0.75
C VAL A 131 5.48 -0.63 -0.50
N PHE A 132 6.76 -0.88 -0.78
CA PHE A 132 7.19 -1.74 -1.89
C PHE A 132 6.69 -3.18 -1.71
N ALA A 133 6.86 -3.76 -0.52
CA ALA A 133 6.35 -5.09 -0.21
C ALA A 133 4.82 -5.14 -0.33
N LEU A 134 4.11 -4.17 0.25
CA LEU A 134 2.66 -4.10 0.19
C LEU A 134 2.15 -3.97 -1.25
N ALA A 135 2.77 -3.13 -2.08
CA ALA A 135 2.46 -3.06 -3.51
C ALA A 135 2.60 -4.44 -4.20
N LEU A 136 3.67 -5.18 -3.91
CA LEU A 136 3.91 -6.50 -4.50
C LEU A 136 2.93 -7.59 -4.07
N THR A 137 2.11 -7.37 -3.04
CA THR A 137 0.98 -8.26 -2.75
C THR A 137 -0.06 -8.28 -3.87
N HIS A 138 -0.05 -7.28 -4.76
CA HIS A 138 -0.87 -7.16 -5.96
C HIS A 138 -0.19 -7.70 -7.23
N SER A 139 0.99 -8.30 -7.14
CA SER A 139 1.72 -8.89 -8.29
C SER A 139 0.87 -9.89 -9.10
N SER A 140 1.22 -10.15 -10.35
CA SER A 140 0.62 -11.23 -11.14
C SER A 140 1.13 -12.62 -10.75
N TYR A 141 2.26 -12.70 -10.03
CA TYR A 141 2.94 -13.95 -9.67
C TYR A 141 2.71 -14.31 -8.21
N THR A 142 2.23 -15.53 -7.96
CA THR A 142 1.89 -15.98 -6.61
C THR A 142 3.12 -16.06 -5.72
N GLU A 143 4.27 -16.48 -6.25
CA GLU A 143 5.53 -16.58 -5.50
C GLU A 143 5.99 -15.21 -4.99
N LEU A 144 5.84 -14.17 -5.82
CA LEU A 144 6.14 -12.80 -5.42
C LEU A 144 5.19 -12.30 -4.34
N LYS A 145 3.88 -12.59 -4.45
CA LYS A 145 2.92 -12.28 -3.38
C LYS A 145 3.33 -12.92 -2.06
N HIS A 146 3.75 -14.18 -2.07
CA HIS A 146 4.18 -14.87 -0.86
C HIS A 146 5.45 -14.27 -0.27
N SER A 147 6.47 -13.97 -1.11
CA SER A 147 7.69 -13.28 -0.66
C SER A 147 7.36 -11.92 -0.03
N ALA A 148 6.52 -11.12 -0.68
CA ALA A 148 6.06 -9.84 -0.21
C ALA A 148 5.34 -9.90 1.13
N ARG A 149 4.35 -10.79 1.28
CA ARG A 149 3.62 -11.00 2.54
C ARG A 149 4.55 -11.41 3.68
N ASN A 150 5.52 -12.28 3.40
CA ASN A 150 6.47 -12.74 4.41
C ASN A 150 7.41 -11.62 4.86
N ASN A 151 7.93 -10.81 3.93
CA ASN A 151 8.73 -9.63 4.27
C ASN A 151 7.91 -8.63 5.11
N LEU A 152 6.68 -8.33 4.69
CA LEU A 152 5.83 -7.30 5.29
C LEU A 152 5.51 -7.57 6.76
N LYS A 153 5.30 -8.83 7.16
CA LYS A 153 5.06 -9.20 8.57
C LYS A 153 6.18 -8.73 9.50
N GLY A 154 7.43 -8.87 9.06
CA GLY A 154 8.60 -8.42 9.82
C GLY A 154 8.81 -6.93 9.69
N SER A 155 8.87 -6.41 8.46
CA SER A 155 9.25 -5.02 8.20
C SER A 155 8.22 -4.01 8.71
N LEU A 156 6.92 -4.31 8.63
CA LEU A 156 5.86 -3.43 9.15
C LEU A 156 5.84 -3.40 10.68
N SER A 157 6.02 -4.56 11.33
CA SER A 157 6.13 -4.63 12.79
C SER A 157 7.35 -3.85 13.28
N ASP A 158 8.51 -4.00 12.62
CA ASP A 158 9.72 -3.26 12.93
C ASP A 158 9.55 -1.74 12.74
N LEU A 159 8.85 -1.31 11.69
CA LEU A 159 8.54 0.09 11.43
C LEU A 159 7.70 0.70 12.55
N ILE A 160 6.66 -0.03 12.98
CA ILE A 160 5.77 0.40 14.07
C ILE A 160 6.53 0.43 15.41
N ASP A 161 7.30 -0.60 15.73
CA ASP A 161 8.11 -0.63 16.96
C ASP A 161 9.11 0.53 17.02
N SER A 162 9.72 0.88 15.89
CA SER A 162 10.61 2.04 15.77
C SER A 162 9.85 3.35 16.00
N TYR A 163 8.65 3.49 15.46
CA TYR A 163 7.78 4.64 15.67
C TYR A 163 7.31 4.78 17.13
N LEU A 164 7.01 3.66 17.80
CA LEU A 164 6.60 3.63 19.21
C LEU A 164 7.76 3.87 20.19
N GLY A 165 9.01 3.82 19.73
CA GLY A 165 10.19 3.93 20.60
C GLY A 165 10.45 2.66 21.43
N ASN A 166 9.82 1.53 21.07
CA ASN A 166 9.96 0.26 21.79
C ASN A 166 11.37 -0.35 21.64
N LYS A 167 12.03 -0.08 20.51
CA LYS A 167 13.43 -0.43 20.26
C LYS A 167 14.26 0.82 20.54
N GLY A 168 15.06 0.81 21.61
CA GLY A 168 15.80 1.96 22.18
C GLY A 168 16.88 2.59 21.29
N THR A 169 16.60 2.82 20.01
CA THR A 169 17.49 3.41 19.02
C THR A 169 17.23 4.92 18.93
N GLY A 170 17.77 5.70 19.89
CA GLY A 170 17.84 7.18 19.81
C GLY A 170 16.51 7.89 19.51
N PRO A 171 16.51 9.19 19.16
CA PRO A 171 15.35 9.80 18.52
C PRO A 171 15.23 9.15 17.15
N ALA A 172 14.45 8.07 17.07
CA ALA A 172 14.14 7.43 15.81
C ALA A 172 13.42 8.47 14.96
N ASP A 173 14.14 8.94 13.95
CA ASP A 173 13.63 9.67 12.80
C ASP A 173 12.75 8.68 12.03
N SER A 174 11.61 8.36 12.64
CA SER A 174 10.67 7.40 12.12
C SER A 174 10.10 8.06 10.88
N GLY A 175 10.59 7.68 9.71
CA GLY A 175 10.11 8.19 8.43
C GLY A 175 8.58 8.06 8.27
N LEU A 176 7.92 7.26 9.12
CA LEU A 176 6.46 7.18 9.27
C LEU A 176 5.82 8.52 9.70
N ARG A 177 6.55 9.43 10.33
CA ARG A 177 6.08 10.79 10.67
C ARG A 177 6.05 11.73 9.47
N GLU A 178 6.87 11.46 8.46
CA GLU A 178 7.05 12.32 7.29
C GLU A 178 6.24 11.85 6.07
N ILE A 179 5.47 10.76 6.19
CA ILE A 179 4.67 10.26 5.07
C ILE A 179 3.40 11.07 4.84
N SER A 180 2.86 11.01 3.62
CA SER A 180 1.55 11.57 3.31
C SER A 180 0.42 10.81 4.02
N PHE A 181 -0.71 11.47 4.23
CA PHE A 181 -1.89 10.82 4.80
C PHE A 181 -2.42 9.67 3.94
N ASP A 182 -2.34 9.78 2.62
CA ASP A 182 -2.74 8.70 1.71
C ASP A 182 -1.85 7.46 1.89
N LEU A 183 -0.55 7.65 2.14
CA LEU A 183 0.38 6.54 2.36
C LEU A 183 0.19 5.93 3.75
N LEU A 184 -0.07 6.77 4.76
CA LEU A 184 -0.45 6.29 6.09
C LEU A 184 -1.74 5.48 6.02
N GLN A 185 -2.77 5.99 5.34
CA GLN A 185 -4.03 5.26 5.10
C GLN A 185 -3.77 3.91 4.44
N TYR A 186 -2.91 3.88 3.41
CA TYR A 186 -2.56 2.65 2.70
C TYR A 186 -1.96 1.59 3.63
N LEU A 187 -1.07 2.00 4.55
CA LEU A 187 -0.52 1.11 5.58
C LEU A 187 -1.59 0.70 6.62
N LEU A 188 -2.46 1.62 7.03
CA LEU A 188 -3.55 1.33 7.99
C LEU A 188 -4.52 0.27 7.46
N CYS A 189 -4.75 0.24 6.13
CA CYS A 189 -5.66 -0.73 5.50
C CYS A 189 -5.24 -2.19 5.67
N CYS A 190 -3.96 -2.46 5.97
CA CYS A 190 -3.44 -3.82 6.04
C CYS A 190 -2.93 -4.24 7.42
N LEU A 191 -3.05 -3.39 8.46
CA LEU A 191 -2.46 -3.67 9.77
C LEU A 191 -2.90 -5.02 10.34
N SER A 192 -4.20 -5.28 10.35
CA SER A 192 -4.77 -6.50 10.93
C SER A 192 -4.35 -7.79 10.21
N GLU A 193 -3.89 -7.71 8.95
CA GLU A 193 -3.38 -8.86 8.19
C GLU A 193 -1.90 -9.17 8.53
N TYR A 194 -1.10 -8.13 8.84
CA TYR A 194 0.36 -8.26 8.91
C TYR A 194 0.98 -7.98 10.27
N VAL A 195 0.23 -7.40 11.21
CA VAL A 195 0.71 -6.94 12.52
C VAL A 195 -0.02 -7.67 13.64
N GLN A 196 0.67 -7.95 14.74
CA GLN A 196 0.01 -8.55 15.90
C GLN A 196 -0.99 -7.58 16.54
N PRO A 197 -2.16 -8.05 17.02
CA PRO A 197 -3.19 -7.17 17.58
C PRO A 197 -2.72 -6.24 18.70
N GLN A 198 -1.76 -6.69 19.52
CA GLN A 198 -1.18 -5.87 20.59
C GLN A 198 -0.37 -4.69 20.04
N VAL A 199 0.45 -4.91 19.02
CA VAL A 199 1.30 -3.89 18.38
C VAL A 199 0.42 -2.91 17.60
N GLU A 200 -0.58 -3.43 16.87
CA GLU A 200 -1.60 -2.63 16.20
C GLU A 200 -2.33 -1.69 17.17
N ALA A 201 -2.81 -2.22 18.31
CA ALA A 201 -3.51 -1.41 19.29
C ALA A 201 -2.64 -0.27 19.85
N GLN A 202 -1.38 -0.54 20.18
CA GLN A 202 -0.43 0.49 20.64
C GLN A 202 -0.20 1.55 19.58
N PHE A 203 -0.03 1.14 18.33
CA PHE A 203 0.16 2.03 17.20
C PHE A 203 -1.04 2.96 17.00
N LEU A 204 -2.26 2.42 17.02
CA LEU A 204 -3.49 3.20 16.88
C LEU A 204 -3.69 4.17 18.05
N VAL A 205 -3.34 3.79 19.29
CA VAL A 205 -3.37 4.72 20.42
C VAL A 205 -2.41 5.89 20.17
N LYS A 206 -1.17 5.61 19.77
CA LYS A 206 -0.18 6.66 19.48
C LYS A 206 -0.62 7.59 18.35
N LEU A 207 -1.17 7.04 17.27
CA LEU A 207 -1.70 7.84 16.17
C LEU A 207 -2.89 8.73 16.60
N ARG A 208 -3.78 8.26 17.48
CA ARG A 208 -4.89 9.07 17.99
C ARG A 208 -4.45 10.23 18.89
N GLU A 209 -3.29 10.12 19.54
CA GLU A 209 -2.67 11.25 20.26
C GLU A 209 -2.19 12.32 19.29
N GLU A 210 -1.60 11.92 18.16
CA GLU A 210 -1.06 12.84 17.14
C GLU A 210 -2.15 13.39 16.21
N PHE A 211 -3.23 12.63 15.99
CA PHE A 211 -4.37 12.99 15.15
C PHE A 211 -5.67 12.95 15.97
N PRO A 212 -5.91 13.93 16.87
CA PRO A 212 -7.10 13.94 17.71
C PRO A 212 -8.38 14.10 16.88
N ARG A 213 -9.52 13.63 17.40
CA ARG A 213 -10.78 13.47 16.64
C ARG A 213 -11.28 14.76 15.97
N GLN A 214 -10.99 15.92 16.57
CA GLN A 214 -11.36 17.24 16.03
C GLN A 214 -10.46 17.74 14.89
N ALA A 215 -9.27 17.15 14.71
CA ALA A 215 -8.27 17.61 13.73
C ALA A 215 -7.74 16.49 12.82
N VAL A 216 -8.23 15.26 12.98
CA VAL A 216 -7.86 14.12 12.14
C VAL A 216 -8.24 14.38 10.68
N PRO A 217 -7.33 14.16 9.71
CA PRO A 217 -7.68 14.17 8.30
C PRO A 217 -8.83 13.20 8.00
N LEU A 218 -9.81 13.63 7.19
CA LEU A 218 -11.01 12.83 6.87
C LEU A 218 -10.67 11.43 6.35
N VAL A 219 -9.59 11.31 5.59
CA VAL A 219 -9.09 10.05 5.02
C VAL A 219 -8.61 9.05 6.08
N LEU A 220 -8.14 9.52 7.23
CA LEU A 220 -7.63 8.69 8.33
C LEU A 220 -8.71 8.37 9.37
N ALA A 221 -9.74 9.21 9.50
CA ALA A 221 -10.76 9.10 10.54
C ALA A 221 -11.43 7.71 10.63
N PRO A 222 -11.82 7.04 9.52
CA PRO A 222 -12.41 5.70 9.58
C PRO A 222 -11.46 4.64 10.15
N PHE A 223 -10.16 4.77 9.91
CA PHE A 223 -9.15 3.81 10.36
C PHE A 223 -8.75 4.04 11.82
N LEU A 224 -8.73 5.30 12.27
CA LEU A 224 -8.39 5.65 13.64
C LEU A 224 -9.57 5.54 14.59
N TYR A 225 -10.79 5.90 14.18
CA TYR A 225 -11.95 5.99 15.07
C TYR A 225 -13.13 5.11 14.65
N GLY A 226 -12.99 4.35 13.56
CA GLY A 226 -13.98 3.35 13.16
C GLY A 226 -13.91 2.14 14.07
N SER A 227 -14.68 2.16 15.16
CA SER A 227 -15.11 0.94 15.83
C SER A 227 -16.62 0.95 15.90
N THR A 228 -17.20 0.04 15.11
CA THR A 228 -18.51 -0.61 15.28
C THR A 228 -19.70 0.32 15.57
N THR A 229 -20.42 0.74 14.54
CA THR A 229 -21.84 1.14 14.65
C THR A 229 -22.70 -0.07 15.01
N ALA A 230 -22.60 -0.51 16.25
CA ALA A 230 -23.64 -1.23 16.98
C ALA A 230 -23.32 -1.03 18.45
N THR A 231 -23.58 0.18 18.96
CA THR A 231 -24.05 0.52 20.31
C THR A 231 -23.76 2.01 20.53
N ILE A 232 -24.67 2.68 21.23
CA ILE A 232 -24.65 4.09 21.67
C ILE A 232 -25.18 5.12 20.65
N ALA A 233 -26.43 4.94 20.24
CA ALA A 233 -27.37 6.07 20.25
C ALA A 233 -27.92 6.17 21.68
N GLY A 234 -27.22 6.91 22.52
CA GLY A 234 -27.59 7.14 23.91
C GLY A 234 -27.04 8.47 24.36
N ALA A 235 -27.80 9.54 24.11
CA ALA A 235 -27.63 10.82 24.80
C ALA A 235 -28.95 11.60 24.78
N GLY A 236 -29.62 11.61 25.94
CA GLY A 236 -30.52 12.70 26.32
C GLY A 236 -31.90 12.29 26.84
N ALA A 237 -32.02 12.00 28.13
CA ALA A 237 -32.83 12.79 29.07
C ALA A 237 -32.91 12.11 30.44
N SER A 238 -32.55 12.87 31.47
CA SER A 238 -32.67 12.59 32.90
C SER A 238 -34.14 12.50 33.35
N GLU A 239 -34.45 11.64 34.32
CA GLU A 239 -34.97 11.97 35.68
C GLU A 239 -35.89 10.88 36.33
N THR A 240 -35.67 10.69 37.64
CA THR A 240 -36.58 10.24 38.73
C THR A 240 -36.86 8.74 39.04
N ASP A 241 -36.28 8.34 40.19
CA ASP A 241 -36.83 7.73 41.42
C ASP A 241 -37.64 6.41 41.51
N ALA A 242 -37.26 5.67 42.58
CA ALA A 242 -38.04 4.83 43.52
C ALA A 242 -38.15 3.29 43.34
N GLU A 243 -37.47 2.60 44.27
CA GLU A 243 -37.78 1.39 45.08
C GLU A 243 -38.66 0.20 44.60
N ALA A 244 -38.18 -0.99 45.04
CA ALA A 244 -38.89 -2.15 45.62
C ALA A 244 -38.95 -3.49 44.83
N GLU A 245 -38.19 -4.45 45.38
CA GLU A 245 -38.43 -5.88 45.63
C GLU A 245 -39.21 -6.84 44.67
N ALA A 246 -38.52 -7.98 44.47
CA ALA A 246 -38.99 -9.38 44.56
C ALA A 246 -39.51 -10.18 43.35
N THR A 247 -38.82 -11.32 43.18
CA THR A 247 -39.28 -12.66 42.73
C THR A 247 -39.54 -12.98 41.25
N THR A 248 -38.72 -13.94 40.77
CA THR A 248 -39.03 -15.10 39.91
C THR A 248 -40.31 -15.07 39.06
N ASN A 249 -40.17 -15.16 37.73
CA ASN A 249 -40.60 -16.37 37.02
C ASN A 249 -40.12 -16.39 35.56
N SER A 250 -39.73 -17.59 35.15
CA SER A 250 -39.60 -18.07 33.78
C SER A 250 -40.89 -17.89 32.99
N ASN A 251 -40.80 -17.39 31.76
CA ASN A 251 -41.55 -17.95 30.64
C ASN A 251 -40.98 -17.52 29.28
N SER A 252 -40.64 -18.54 28.49
CA SER A 252 -40.51 -18.52 27.05
C SER A 252 -41.88 -18.27 26.40
N SER A 253 -41.98 -17.31 25.48
CA SER A 253 -42.81 -17.43 24.26
C SER A 253 -42.70 -16.19 23.37
N SER A 254 -42.38 -16.47 22.10
CA SER A 254 -42.78 -15.78 20.88
C SER A 254 -42.74 -14.24 20.84
N PHE A 255 -41.70 -13.70 20.20
CA PHE A 255 -41.82 -12.45 19.45
C PHE A 255 -41.89 -12.78 17.95
N GLU A 256 -43.02 -12.39 17.35
CA GLU A 256 -43.22 -12.34 15.91
C GLU A 256 -42.12 -11.49 15.28
N ALA A 257 -41.30 -12.10 14.43
CA ALA A 257 -40.42 -11.38 13.54
C ALA A 257 -41.30 -10.79 12.43
N ASP A 258 -41.46 -9.48 12.46
CA ASP A 258 -42.00 -8.69 11.36
C ASP A 258 -41.12 -8.97 10.14
N ALA A 259 -41.69 -9.66 9.15
CA ALA A 259 -40.99 -10.13 7.97
C ALA A 259 -40.65 -8.92 7.08
N LEU A 260 -39.50 -8.31 7.31
CA LEU A 260 -38.82 -7.51 6.31
C LEU A 260 -38.48 -8.44 5.15
N ASN A 261 -39.32 -8.38 4.12
CA ASN A 261 -39.13 -9.10 2.86
C ASN A 261 -37.81 -8.62 2.27
N GLU A 262 -36.76 -9.43 2.42
CA GLU A 262 -35.44 -9.20 1.85
C GLU A 262 -35.60 -9.31 0.33
N VAL A 263 -35.77 -8.17 -0.34
CA VAL A 263 -35.82 -8.10 -1.80
C VAL A 263 -34.44 -8.55 -2.30
N GLY A 264 -34.41 -9.66 -3.02
CA GLY A 264 -33.17 -10.18 -3.59
C GLY A 264 -32.52 -9.12 -4.47
N ILE A 265 -31.20 -8.99 -4.41
CA ILE A 265 -30.43 -8.04 -5.23
C ILE A 265 -30.72 -8.25 -6.73
N GLU A 266 -31.12 -9.46 -7.13
CA GLU A 266 -31.53 -9.82 -8.48
C GLU A 266 -32.86 -9.13 -8.89
N ASP A 267 -33.84 -9.06 -7.98
CA ASP A 267 -35.13 -8.40 -8.24
C ASP A 267 -34.97 -6.87 -8.37
N ILE A 268 -33.99 -6.29 -7.66
CA ILE A 268 -33.65 -4.87 -7.77
C ILE A 268 -33.08 -4.55 -9.16
N TYR A 269 -32.27 -5.45 -9.73
CA TYR A 269 -31.71 -5.27 -11.06
C TYR A 269 -32.79 -5.32 -12.15
N ASP A 270 -33.72 -6.26 -12.04
CA ASP A 270 -34.82 -6.38 -13.00
C ASP A 270 -35.76 -5.17 -12.95
N HIS A 271 -36.05 -4.65 -11.75
CA HIS A 271 -36.88 -3.46 -11.62
C HIS A 271 -36.21 -2.18 -12.12
N LEU A 272 -34.90 -2.02 -11.89
CA LEU A 272 -34.14 -0.90 -12.44
C LEU A 272 -34.06 -0.98 -13.97
N SER A 273 -33.94 -2.18 -14.52
CA SER A 273 -33.95 -2.42 -15.97
C SER A 273 -35.28 -1.99 -16.59
N GLU A 274 -36.41 -2.41 -16.02
CA GLU A 274 -37.74 -2.00 -16.47
C GLU A 274 -37.93 -0.48 -16.43
N ILE A 275 -37.50 0.19 -15.35
CA ILE A 275 -37.64 1.64 -15.20
C ILE A 275 -36.81 2.39 -16.26
N ILE A 276 -35.60 1.91 -16.55
CA ILE A 276 -34.73 2.53 -17.56
C ILE A 276 -35.32 2.35 -18.96
N PHE A 277 -35.80 1.16 -19.30
CA PHE A 277 -36.41 0.90 -20.61
C PHE A 277 -37.73 1.65 -20.80
N THR A 278 -38.55 1.78 -19.74
CA THR A 278 -39.84 2.49 -19.83
C THR A 278 -39.68 4.01 -19.96
N ASN A 279 -38.58 4.58 -19.45
CA ASN A 279 -38.29 6.01 -19.57
C ASN A 279 -37.66 6.39 -20.91
N GLN A 280 -36.95 5.48 -21.59
CA GLN A 280 -36.42 5.73 -22.93
C GLN A 280 -37.50 5.70 -24.03
N VAL A 281 -38.60 4.97 -23.82
CA VAL A 281 -39.73 4.94 -24.76
C VAL A 281 -40.63 6.18 -24.64
N ARG A 282 -40.62 6.89 -23.50
CA ARG A 282 -41.42 8.10 -23.27
C ARG A 282 -40.77 9.41 -23.71
N GLN A 283 -39.57 9.38 -24.29
CA GLN A 283 -38.89 10.57 -24.86
C GLN A 283 -38.78 10.54 -26.39
N LYS A 284 -39.76 9.94 -27.08
CA LYS A 284 -39.93 10.08 -28.53
C LYS A 284 -41.24 10.78 -28.86
#